data_AF-A0A1G2DXZ0-F1
#
_entry.id   AF-A0A1G2DXZ0-F1
#
_cell.length_a   1.000
_cell.length_b   1.000
_cell.length_c   1.000
_cell.angle_alpha   90.00
_cell.angle_beta   90.00
_cell.angle_gamma   90.00
#
_symmetry.space_group_name_H-M   'P 1'
#
loop_
_entity.id
_entity.type
_entity.pdbx_description
1 polymer ?
#
loop_
_entity_poly.entity_id
_entity_poly.type
_entity_poly.pdbx_seq_one_letter_code
_entity_poly.pdbx_strand_id
1 'polypeptide(L)'
;MDALQLVDKQTKLFALRKGVKDVVLYDKDLVKEKFQGLLPEQVLDFKALRGDASDNIPGVTGIGEKTAIELLLKFGTLDNLYKELEENSEKAKNLKPKLRETLLQYKEQAFLSKDLAQIDKNVAIDFSLERCSWKNYDKEKAATLLRELEFYSLVGKLPDPNEQVKENMKLW
;
A
#
# COMPACT_ATOMS: atom_id res chain seq x y z
N MET A 1 -4.34 -2.98 -0.83
CA MET A 1 -3.95 -1.56 -0.61
C MET A 1 -2.45 -1.55 -0.62
N ASP A 2 -1.88 -1.30 -1.79
CA ASP A 2 -0.55 -1.82 -2.09
C ASP A 2 0.48 -0.72 -1.85
N ALA A 3 0.06 0.54 -2.05
CA ALA A 3 0.78 1.75 -1.69
C ALA A 3 1.12 1.86 -0.19
N LEU A 4 0.51 1.03 0.69
CA LEU A 4 0.91 0.99 2.10
C LEU A 4 2.37 0.55 2.29
N GLN A 5 2.95 -0.17 1.32
CA GLN A 5 4.37 -0.54 1.31
C GLN A 5 5.31 0.67 1.12
N LEU A 6 4.78 1.84 0.74
CA LEU A 6 5.54 3.08 0.50
C LEU A 6 5.49 4.05 1.70
N VAL A 7 4.70 3.75 2.74
CA VAL A 7 4.57 4.63 3.91
C VAL A 7 5.88 4.64 4.70
N ASP A 8 6.40 5.84 4.96
CA ASP A 8 7.63 6.05 5.72
C ASP A 8 7.58 7.36 6.55
N LYS A 9 8.74 7.91 6.93
CA LYS A 9 8.81 9.14 7.72
C LYS A 9 8.32 10.39 6.98
N GLN A 10 8.42 10.40 5.64
CA GLN A 10 8.07 11.54 4.78
C GLN A 10 6.85 11.24 3.90
N THR A 11 6.42 9.98 3.83
CA THR A 11 5.34 9.51 2.97
C THR A 11 4.20 8.95 3.81
N LYS A 12 3.02 9.52 3.68
CA LYS A 12 1.76 9.02 4.27
C LYS A 12 0.77 8.67 3.17
N LEU A 13 -0.09 7.68 3.39
CA LEU A 13 -1.11 7.29 2.41
C LEU A 13 -2.48 7.83 2.79
N PHE A 14 -3.02 8.72 1.96
CA PHE A 14 -4.41 9.15 2.05
C PHE A 14 -5.31 8.14 1.34
N ALA A 15 -6.17 7.44 2.08
CA ALA A 15 -7.04 6.38 1.54
C ALA A 15 -8.50 6.58 1.95
N LEU A 16 -9.41 6.24 1.04
CA LEU A 16 -10.85 6.21 1.31
C LEU A 16 -11.24 4.84 1.83
N ARG A 17 -11.86 4.77 3.02
CA ARG A 17 -12.35 3.51 3.60
C ARG A 17 -13.78 3.19 3.14
N LYS A 18 -14.71 4.14 3.28
CA LYS A 18 -16.12 4.00 2.91
C LYS A 18 -16.63 5.27 2.22
N GLY A 19 -16.42 5.33 0.91
CA GLY A 19 -16.82 6.47 0.08
C GLY A 19 -15.98 7.72 0.34
N VAL A 20 -16.36 8.83 -0.30
CA VAL A 20 -15.55 10.07 -0.34
C VAL A 20 -15.48 10.85 0.97
N LYS A 21 -16.32 10.49 1.97
CA LYS A 21 -16.39 11.19 3.27
C LYS A 21 -15.57 10.52 4.36
N ASP A 22 -15.28 9.22 4.21
CA ASP A 22 -14.52 8.44 5.18
C ASP A 22 -13.07 8.30 4.69
N VAL A 23 -12.34 9.37 4.95
CA VAL A 23 -10.92 9.55 4.62
C VAL A 23 -10.07 9.13 5.80
N VAL A 24 -9.00 8.39 5.52
CA VAL A 24 -8.01 8.02 6.52
C VAL A 24 -6.60 8.28 6.00
N LEU A 25 -5.79 8.92 6.84
CA LEU A 25 -4.37 9.12 6.60
C LEU A 25 -3.58 8.01 7.30
N TYR A 26 -3.01 7.10 6.53
CA TYR A 26 -2.13 6.05 7.02
C TYR A 26 -0.70 6.57 7.15
N ASP A 27 -0.25 6.69 8.39
CA ASP A 27 1.16 6.73 8.76
C ASP A 27 1.63 5.36 9.26
N LYS A 28 2.89 5.27 9.71
CA LYS A 28 3.49 4.02 10.18
C LYS A 28 2.70 3.37 11.31
N ASP A 29 2.14 4.16 12.24
CA ASP A 29 1.42 3.65 13.40
C ASP A 29 0.07 3.06 12.98
N LEU A 30 -0.65 3.72 12.07
CA LEU A 30 -1.92 3.21 11.58
C LEU A 30 -1.76 1.99 10.65
N VAL A 31 -0.63 1.89 9.93
CA VAL A 31 -0.27 0.63 9.24
C VAL A 31 -0.06 -0.49 10.26
N LYS A 32 0.67 -0.20 11.34
CA LYS A 32 0.95 -1.16 12.40
C LYS A 32 -0.34 -1.66 13.07
N GLU A 33 -1.26 -0.76 13.39
CA GLU A 33 -2.58 -1.13 13.93
C GLU A 33 -3.34 -2.05 12.96
N LYS A 34 -3.41 -1.65 11.68
CA LYS A 34 -4.13 -2.39 10.63
C LYS A 34 -3.60 -3.81 10.44
N PHE A 35 -2.29 -4.01 10.48
CA PHE A 35 -1.64 -5.30 10.28
C PHE A 35 -1.16 -5.93 11.59
N GLN A 36 -1.80 -5.60 12.72
CA GLN A 36 -1.58 -6.24 14.03
C GLN A 36 -0.11 -6.29 14.45
N GLY A 37 0.66 -5.23 14.16
CA GLY A 37 2.06 -5.10 14.55
C GLY A 37 3.05 -5.04 13.40
N LEU A 38 2.65 -5.37 12.17
CA LEU A 38 3.55 -5.30 11.01
C LEU A 38 3.84 -3.87 10.58
N LEU A 39 5.08 -3.63 10.18
CA LEU A 39 5.53 -2.33 9.68
C LEU A 39 5.23 -2.19 8.18
N PRO A 40 5.17 -0.95 7.62
CA PRO A 40 5.00 -0.71 6.19
C PRO A 40 5.91 -1.56 5.28
N GLU A 41 7.18 -1.67 5.66
CA GLU A 41 8.19 -2.48 4.98
C GLU A 41 7.86 -3.99 4.93
N GLN A 42 6.99 -4.50 5.82
CA GLN A 42 6.56 -5.89 5.88
C GLN A 42 5.24 -6.15 5.13
N VAL A 43 4.56 -5.11 4.65
CA VAL A 43 3.28 -5.26 3.91
C VAL A 43 3.46 -6.06 2.63
N LEU A 44 4.61 -5.89 1.97
CA LEU A 44 4.98 -6.64 0.79
C LEU A 44 5.13 -8.14 1.10
N ASP A 45 5.90 -8.48 2.13
CA ASP A 45 6.10 -9.87 2.56
C ASP A 45 4.79 -10.51 3.05
N PHE A 46 3.90 -9.72 3.65
CA PHE A 46 2.57 -10.18 4.04
C PHE A 46 1.74 -10.61 2.83
N LYS A 47 1.76 -9.81 1.75
CA LYS A 47 1.12 -10.15 0.47
C LYS A 47 1.79 -11.36 -0.19
N ALA A 48 3.11 -11.47 -0.11
CA ALA A 48 3.83 -12.63 -0.62
C ALA A 48 3.38 -13.96 0.03
N LEU A 49 3.07 -13.92 1.34
CA LEU A 49 2.59 -15.10 2.09
C LEU A 49 1.10 -15.36 1.92
N ARG A 50 0.26 -14.32 2.02
CA ARG A 50 -1.21 -14.46 2.00
C ARG A 50 -1.77 -14.56 0.59
N GLY A 51 -1.10 -13.93 -0.37
CA GLY A 51 -1.64 -13.65 -1.69
C GLY A 51 -2.54 -12.42 -1.72
N ASP A 52 -2.98 -12.08 -2.94
CA ASP A 52 -3.91 -11.00 -3.21
C ASP A 52 -4.92 -11.43 -4.28
N ALA A 53 -6.14 -11.73 -3.85
CA ALA A 53 -7.19 -12.24 -4.74
C ALA A 53 -7.67 -11.20 -5.76
N SER A 54 -7.57 -9.89 -5.48
CA SER A 54 -7.97 -8.88 -6.48
C SER A 54 -7.03 -8.84 -7.68
N ASP A 55 -5.76 -9.14 -7.43
CA ASP A 55 -4.67 -9.06 -8.41
C ASP A 55 -4.25 -10.44 -8.93
N ASN A 56 -5.01 -11.48 -8.60
CA ASN A 56 -4.69 -12.88 -8.90
C ASN A 56 -3.30 -13.32 -8.42
N ILE A 57 -2.82 -12.75 -7.32
CA ILE A 57 -1.54 -13.13 -6.70
C ILE A 57 -1.81 -14.30 -5.75
N PRO A 58 -1.19 -15.48 -5.98
CA PRO A 58 -1.58 -16.71 -5.29
C PRO A 58 -1.13 -16.76 -3.82
N GLY A 59 0.00 -16.15 -3.46
CA GLY A 59 0.58 -16.27 -2.12
C GLY A 59 1.11 -17.66 -1.83
N VAL A 60 1.13 -18.09 -0.56
CA VAL A 60 1.40 -19.48 -0.17
C VAL A 60 0.08 -20.19 0.10
N THR A 61 -0.15 -21.30 -0.60
CA THR A 61 -1.38 -22.11 -0.46
C THR A 61 -1.61 -22.50 1.01
N GLY A 62 -2.78 -22.15 1.54
CA GLY A 62 -3.16 -22.47 2.93
C GLY A 62 -2.63 -21.51 3.99
N ILE A 63 -1.88 -20.47 3.62
CA ILE A 63 -1.47 -19.40 4.53
C ILE A 63 -2.44 -18.22 4.40
N GLY A 64 -3.27 -18.05 5.43
CA GLY A 64 -4.15 -16.90 5.55
C GLY A 64 -3.49 -15.73 6.29
N GLU A 65 -4.27 -14.66 6.45
CA GLU A 65 -3.87 -13.41 7.10
C GLU A 65 -3.22 -13.59 8.47
N LYS A 66 -3.86 -14.36 9.36
CA LYS A 66 -3.36 -14.59 10.72
C LYS A 66 -1.99 -15.27 10.71
N THR A 67 -1.84 -16.32 9.92
CA THR A 67 -0.57 -17.07 9.83
C THR A 67 0.53 -16.22 9.21
N ALA A 68 0.22 -15.44 8.17
CA ALA A 68 1.19 -14.52 7.56
C ALA A 68 1.70 -13.47 8.56
N ILE A 69 0.80 -12.87 9.35
CA ILE A 69 1.17 -11.92 10.42
C ILE A 69 2.03 -12.60 11.48
N GLU A 70 1.63 -13.77 11.99
CA GLU A 70 2.39 -14.51 13.00
C GLU A 70 3.81 -14.85 12.50
N LEU A 71 3.94 -15.28 11.24
CA LEU A 71 5.24 -15.55 10.62
C LEU A 71 6.08 -14.28 10.52
N LEU A 72 5.53 -13.15 10.09
CA LEU A 72 6.32 -11.93 9.92
C LEU A 72 6.64 -11.22 11.23
N LEU A 73 5.78 -11.30 12.24
CA LEU A 73 6.13 -10.87 13.60
C LEU A 73 7.24 -11.74 14.18
N LYS A 74 7.20 -13.05 13.91
CA LYS A 74 8.23 -13.97 14.39
C LYS A 74 9.54 -13.77 13.63
N PHE A 75 9.54 -13.80 12.30
CA PHE A 75 10.75 -13.87 11.46
C PHE A 75 11.19 -12.53 10.86
N GLY A 76 10.38 -11.48 10.93
CA GLY A 76 10.68 -10.17 10.38
C GLY A 76 10.38 -10.08 8.89
N THR A 77 11.10 -10.82 8.05
CA THR A 77 10.96 -10.76 6.58
C THR A 77 10.73 -12.13 5.97
N LEU A 78 10.23 -12.14 4.73
CA LEU A 78 10.09 -13.36 3.93
C LEU A 78 11.46 -14.05 3.73
N ASP A 79 12.48 -13.27 3.39
CA ASP A 79 13.84 -13.76 3.17
C ASP A 79 14.40 -14.43 4.43
N ASN A 80 14.21 -13.79 5.60
CA ASN A 80 14.69 -14.35 6.86
C ASN A 80 13.89 -15.60 7.27
N LEU A 81 12.58 -15.63 7.03
CA LEU A 81 11.76 -16.83 7.25
C LEU A 81 12.33 -18.04 6.48
N TYR A 82 12.61 -17.87 5.19
CA TYR A 82 13.11 -18.96 4.36
C TYR A 82 14.55 -19.36 4.68
N LYS A 83 15.41 -18.38 5.00
CA LYS A 83 16.76 -18.65 5.50
C LYS A 83 16.73 -19.54 6.75
N GLU A 84 15.91 -19.19 7.73
CA GLU A 84 15.79 -19.93 9.00
C GLU A 84 15.21 -21.35 8.79
N LEU A 85 14.32 -21.52 7.81
CA LEU A 85 13.79 -22.82 7.41
C LEU A 85 14.86 -23.74 6.79
N GLU A 86 15.73 -23.19 5.96
CA GLU A 86 16.86 -23.90 5.33
C GLU A 86 17.94 -24.28 6.34
N GLU A 87 18.30 -23.34 7.21
CA GLU A 87 19.28 -23.56 8.29
C GLU A 87 18.73 -24.48 9.40
N ASN A 88 17.44 -24.84 9.33
CA ASN A 88 16.76 -25.67 10.33
C ASN A 88 16.97 -25.12 11.75
N SER A 89 16.83 -23.80 11.91
CA SER A 89 17.06 -23.14 13.21
C SER A 89 16.03 -23.58 14.26
N GLU A 90 16.33 -23.36 15.54
CA GLU A 90 15.37 -23.62 16.63
C GLU A 90 14.06 -22.86 16.43
N LYS A 91 14.14 -21.65 15.88
CA LYS A 91 12.98 -20.80 15.59
C LYS A 91 12.08 -21.43 14.52
N ALA A 92 12.67 -22.00 13.48
CA ALA A 92 11.98 -22.74 12.42
C ALA A 92 11.45 -24.11 12.90
N LYS A 93 12.19 -24.83 13.74
CA LYS A 93 11.75 -26.09 14.36
C LYS A 93 10.52 -25.93 15.25
N ASN A 94 10.38 -24.77 15.89
CA ASN A 94 9.20 -24.41 16.69
C ASN A 94 7.94 -24.12 15.85
N LEU A 95 7.99 -24.24 14.53
CA LEU A 95 6.80 -24.21 13.68
C LEU A 95 6.12 -25.58 13.64
N LYS A 96 4.80 -25.58 13.45
CA LYS A 96 4.05 -26.83 13.25
C LYS A 96 4.61 -27.58 12.02
N PRO A 97 4.85 -28.91 12.09
CA PRO A 97 5.45 -29.66 10.98
C PRO A 97 4.77 -29.43 9.63
N LYS A 98 3.43 -29.48 9.59
CA LYS A 98 2.64 -29.24 8.37
C LYS A 98 2.82 -27.82 7.80
N LEU A 99 2.94 -26.81 8.66
CA LEU A 99 3.17 -25.43 8.21
C LEU A 99 4.57 -25.29 7.59
N ARG A 100 5.57 -25.91 8.21
CA ARG A 100 6.93 -25.95 7.69
C ARG A 100 6.99 -26.64 6.32
N GLU A 101 6.37 -27.80 6.19
CA GLU A 101 6.28 -28.54 4.92
C GLU A 101 5.60 -27.69 3.83
N THR A 102 4.47 -27.05 4.15
CA THR A 102 3.77 -26.14 3.24
C THR A 102 4.66 -24.98 2.79
N LEU A 103 5.35 -24.32 3.73
CA LEU A 103 6.25 -23.21 3.41
C LEU A 103 7.36 -23.64 2.47
N LEU A 104 8.00 -24.79 2.73
CA LEU A 104 9.06 -25.34 1.87
C LEU A 104 8.53 -25.71 0.48
N GLN A 105 7.38 -26.38 0.40
CA GLN A 105 6.76 -26.78 -0.87
C GLN A 105 6.43 -25.59 -1.76
N TYR A 106 5.93 -24.49 -1.17
CA TYR A 106 5.47 -23.31 -1.91
C TYR A 106 6.46 -22.14 -1.85
N LYS A 107 7.74 -22.39 -1.58
CA LYS A 107 8.79 -21.37 -1.50
C LYS A 107 8.83 -20.50 -2.76
N GLU A 108 8.95 -21.12 -3.93
CA GLU A 108 9.02 -20.40 -5.20
C GLU A 108 7.77 -19.55 -5.46
N GLN A 109 6.60 -20.06 -5.08
CA GLN A 109 5.33 -19.34 -5.20
C GLN A 109 5.28 -18.10 -4.28
N ALA A 110 5.85 -18.18 -3.08
CA ALA A 110 5.97 -17.04 -2.17
C ALA A 110 6.85 -15.93 -2.76
N PHE A 111 8.03 -16.29 -3.29
CA PHE A 111 8.94 -15.31 -3.89
C PHE A 111 8.38 -14.73 -5.20
N LEU A 112 7.75 -15.55 -6.05
CA LEU A 112 7.03 -15.05 -7.21
C LEU A 112 5.92 -14.06 -6.80
N SER A 113 5.16 -14.38 -5.75
CA SER A 113 4.11 -13.49 -5.24
C SER A 113 4.68 -12.19 -4.67
N LYS A 114 5.88 -12.22 -4.07
CA LYS A 114 6.60 -11.03 -3.63
C LYS A 114 6.96 -10.15 -4.83
N ASP A 115 7.55 -10.73 -5.86
CA ASP A 115 7.96 -10.00 -7.07
C ASP A 115 6.75 -9.36 -7.76
N LEU A 116 5.64 -10.10 -7.89
CA LEU A 116 4.40 -9.60 -8.50
C LEU A 116 3.74 -8.48 -7.68
N ALA A 117 3.81 -8.53 -6.35
CA ALA A 117 3.18 -7.54 -5.47
C ALA A 117 4.03 -6.29 -5.23
N GLN A 118 5.31 -6.31 -5.62
CA GLN A 118 6.25 -5.24 -5.35
C GLN A 118 5.98 -4.04 -6.27
N ILE A 119 5.87 -2.85 -5.69
CA ILE A 119 5.82 -1.62 -6.48
C ILE A 119 7.21 -1.35 -7.05
N ASP A 120 7.30 -1.29 -8.39
CA ASP A 120 8.51 -0.82 -9.07
C ASP A 120 8.66 0.69 -8.87
N LYS A 121 9.73 1.07 -8.16
CA LYS A 121 10.09 2.47 -7.90
C LYS A 121 11.10 3.03 -8.91
N ASN A 122 11.57 2.21 -9.85
CA ASN A 122 12.62 2.56 -10.82
C ASN A 122 12.05 2.75 -12.23
N VAL A 123 10.76 2.99 -12.36
CA VAL A 123 10.12 3.27 -13.65
C VAL A 123 10.68 4.58 -14.21
N ALA A 124 11.22 4.52 -15.43
CA ALA A 124 11.72 5.70 -16.12
C ALA A 124 10.55 6.61 -16.54
N ILE A 125 10.31 7.66 -15.76
CA ILE A 125 9.30 8.68 -16.03
C ILE A 125 9.96 10.06 -16.11
N ASP A 126 9.50 10.90 -17.06
CA ASP A 126 9.89 12.30 -17.11
C ASP A 126 9.11 13.10 -16.04
N PHE A 127 9.56 13.00 -14.79
CA PHE A 127 8.90 13.61 -13.63
C PHE A 127 9.74 14.71 -12.97
N SER A 128 9.09 15.82 -12.59
CA SER A 128 9.67 16.83 -11.72
C SER A 128 8.59 17.35 -10.78
N LEU A 129 8.91 17.40 -9.48
CA LEU A 129 7.98 17.83 -8.45
C LEU A 129 7.64 19.32 -8.60
N GLU A 130 8.59 20.12 -9.08
CA GLU A 130 8.42 21.54 -9.37
C GLU A 130 7.38 21.77 -10.47
N ARG A 131 7.35 20.90 -11.50
CA ARG A 131 6.31 20.95 -12.55
C ARG A 131 4.92 20.62 -12.00
N CYS A 132 4.82 19.92 -10.87
CA CYS A 132 3.56 19.55 -10.22
C CYS A 132 3.03 20.62 -9.26
N SER A 133 3.74 21.75 -9.05
CA SER A 133 3.25 22.82 -8.19
C SER A 133 1.89 23.34 -8.70
N TRP A 134 0.88 23.39 -7.83
CA TRP A 134 -0.39 24.02 -8.17
C TRP A 134 -0.16 25.52 -8.42
N LYS A 135 -0.62 26.01 -9.58
CA LYS A 135 -0.52 27.43 -9.96
C LYS A 135 -1.91 28.05 -9.90
N ASN A 136 -2.48 28.30 -11.07
CA ASN A 136 -3.81 28.85 -11.23
C ASN A 136 -4.51 28.18 -12.42
N TYR A 137 -5.81 28.39 -12.58
CA TYR A 137 -6.59 27.84 -13.67
C TYR A 137 -7.55 28.89 -14.26
N ASP A 138 -7.94 28.67 -15.51
CA ASP A 138 -8.91 29.50 -16.21
C ASP A 138 -10.33 29.07 -15.82
N LYS A 139 -10.95 29.83 -14.91
CA LYS A 139 -12.26 29.51 -14.35
C LYS A 139 -13.36 29.46 -15.42
N GLU A 140 -13.30 30.32 -16.42
CA GLU A 140 -14.31 30.35 -17.49
C GLU A 140 -14.17 29.18 -18.44
N LYS A 141 -12.93 28.78 -18.79
CA LYS A 141 -12.72 27.54 -19.55
C LYS A 141 -13.19 26.31 -18.78
N ALA A 142 -12.87 26.22 -17.49
CA ALA A 142 -13.35 25.12 -16.65
C ALA A 142 -14.88 25.11 -16.55
N ALA A 143 -15.52 26.27 -16.33
CA ALA A 143 -16.97 26.38 -16.28
C ALA A 143 -17.64 26.00 -17.61
N THR A 144 -17.06 26.40 -18.74
CA THR A 144 -17.54 26.05 -20.07
C THR A 144 -17.50 24.54 -20.28
N LEU A 145 -16.35 23.90 -20.00
CA LEU A 145 -16.21 22.45 -20.08
C LEU A 145 -17.22 21.73 -19.17
N LEU A 146 -17.42 22.21 -17.93
CA LEU A 146 -18.41 21.62 -17.03
C LEU A 146 -19.84 21.76 -17.54
N ARG A 147 -20.20 22.86 -18.23
CA ARG A 147 -21.53 23.03 -18.85
C ARG A 147 -21.71 22.09 -20.04
N GLU A 148 -20.68 21.94 -20.88
CA GLU A 148 -20.68 21.00 -22.01
C GLU A 148 -20.85 19.55 -21.54
N LEU A 149 -20.24 19.20 -20.40
CA LEU A 149 -20.40 17.90 -19.74
C LEU A 149 -21.69 17.82 -18.88
N GLU A 150 -22.55 18.84 -18.92
CA GLU A 150 -23.80 18.94 -18.16
C GLU A 150 -23.65 18.88 -16.62
N PHE A 151 -22.46 19.16 -16.10
CA PHE A 151 -22.15 19.24 -14.67
C PHE A 151 -22.48 20.60 -14.06
N TYR A 152 -23.71 21.09 -14.29
CA TYR A 152 -24.15 22.43 -13.88
C TYR A 152 -23.99 22.71 -12.38
N SER A 153 -24.18 21.70 -11.51
CA SER A 153 -24.04 21.86 -10.06
C SER A 153 -22.60 22.07 -9.58
N LEU A 154 -21.60 21.70 -10.40
CA LEU A 154 -20.18 21.90 -10.09
C LEU A 154 -19.67 23.27 -10.52
N VAL A 155 -20.29 23.91 -11.51
CA VAL A 155 -19.91 25.25 -12.00
C VAL A 155 -19.90 26.27 -10.86
N GLY A 156 -20.94 26.26 -10.03
CA GLY A 156 -21.04 27.14 -8.85
C GLY A 156 -20.11 26.79 -7.69
N LYS A 157 -19.46 25.62 -7.74
CA LYS A 157 -18.51 25.15 -6.71
C LYS A 157 -17.05 25.33 -7.12
N LEU A 158 -16.79 25.85 -8.32
CA LEU A 158 -15.43 26.16 -8.75
C LEU A 158 -14.82 27.21 -7.80
N PRO A 159 -13.65 26.93 -7.20
CA PRO A 159 -12.98 27.89 -6.32
C PRO A 159 -12.71 29.22 -7.04
N ASP A 160 -12.44 30.28 -6.30
CA ASP A 160 -11.95 31.50 -6.93
C ASP A 160 -10.44 31.33 -7.20
N PRO A 161 -9.98 31.45 -8.46
CA PRO A 161 -8.56 31.38 -8.81
C PRO A 161 -7.68 32.42 -8.09
N ASN A 162 -8.28 33.49 -7.56
CA ASN A 162 -7.58 34.54 -6.81
C ASN A 162 -7.78 34.44 -5.29
N GLU A 163 -8.60 33.50 -4.80
CA GLU A 163 -8.75 33.27 -3.38
C GLU A 163 -7.45 32.66 -2.84
N GLN A 164 -6.80 33.38 -1.93
CA GLN A 164 -5.66 32.84 -1.21
C GLN A 164 -6.12 31.56 -0.51
N VAL A 165 -5.45 30.45 -0.81
CA VAL A 165 -5.65 29.18 -0.12
C VAL A 165 -5.45 29.47 1.36
N LYS A 166 -6.54 29.53 2.14
CA LYS A 166 -6.48 29.62 3.60
C LYS A 166 -5.60 28.47 4.08
N GLU A 167 -4.85 28.69 5.17
CA GLU A 167 -3.93 27.77 5.86
C GLU A 167 -4.49 26.36 6.24
N ASN A 168 -5.62 25.93 5.67
CA ASN A 168 -6.25 24.63 5.90
C ASN A 168 -5.64 23.48 5.08
N MET A 169 -4.47 23.68 4.47
CA MET A 169 -3.61 22.58 4.02
C MET A 169 -2.46 22.27 5.01
N LYS A 170 -2.64 22.54 6.32
CA LYS A 170 -1.81 21.95 7.41
C LYS A 170 -2.02 20.43 7.57
N LEU A 171 -2.14 19.71 6.45
CA LEU A 171 -1.87 18.28 6.36
C LEU A 171 -0.41 18.03 5.91
N TRP A 172 0.38 19.09 5.78
CA TRP A 172 1.81 19.10 5.48
C TRP A 172 2.54 19.97 6.49
#